data_AF-A0A252BUN2-F1
#
_entry.id   AF-A0A252BUN2-F1
#
_cell.length_a   1.000
_cell.length_b   1.000
_cell.length_c   1.000
_cell.angle_alpha   90.00
_cell.angle_beta   90.00
_cell.angle_gamma   90.00
#
_symmetry.space_group_name_H-M   'P 1'
#
loop_
_entity.id
_entity.type
_entity.pdbx_description
1 polymer ?
#
loop_
_entity_poly.entity_id
_entity_poly.type
_entity_poly.pdbx_seq_one_letter_code
_entity_poly.pdbx_strand_id
1 'polypeptide(L)'
;MNAVANNQKDSTPSLNALFRELDAERRRTWAPEALAINVNQRATLRRDHGASPHVQIGDTLEPATLRNAAGESVSLDSLTEKGPAVIVLFRFATCPACNIALPYYRDTLWPSLQAAGVALAAVSPQPFPALNDIATAHALPFPVLSDPQLAFGRALGVTYQFDDASRAAAEAKGGTPHALNGVDVWELPKPAVLIISPDRKVLFADVSPDWMERTETSAILKALGLTPTEISHAA
;
A
#
# COMPACT_ATOMS: atom_id res chain seq x y z
N MET A 1 -50.50 -11.98 1.70
CA MET A 1 -49.85 -10.87 0.95
C MET A 1 -48.49 -10.68 1.58
N ASN A 2 -47.44 -11.25 0.97
CA ASN A 2 -46.07 -11.20 1.50
C ASN A 2 -45.39 -9.93 1.02
N ALA A 3 -44.98 -9.07 1.96
CA ALA A 3 -43.99 -8.05 1.69
C ALA A 3 -42.60 -8.70 1.86
N VAL A 4 -41.92 -8.89 0.74
CA VAL A 4 -40.49 -9.23 0.70
C VAL A 4 -39.75 -7.92 0.99
N ALA A 5 -39.31 -7.73 2.24
CA ALA A 5 -38.41 -6.64 2.58
C ALA A 5 -37.03 -6.95 1.99
N ASN A 6 -36.61 -6.11 1.04
CA ASN A 6 -35.29 -6.09 0.43
C ASN A 6 -34.20 -6.04 1.51
N ASN A 7 -33.47 -7.14 1.68
CA ASN A 7 -32.26 -7.17 2.51
C ASN A 7 -31.05 -6.87 1.61
N GLN A 8 -30.95 -5.64 1.14
CA GLN A 8 -29.76 -5.14 0.45
C GLN A 8 -28.78 -4.72 1.56
N LYS A 9 -28.05 -5.69 2.12
CA LYS A 9 -26.92 -5.41 3.03
C LYS A 9 -25.95 -4.50 2.28
N ASP A 10 -25.72 -3.30 2.81
CA ASP A 10 -24.69 -2.38 2.32
C ASP A 10 -23.33 -3.09 2.34
N SER A 11 -22.90 -3.61 1.19
CA SER A 11 -21.57 -4.18 1.04
C SER A 11 -20.56 -3.03 0.99
N THR A 12 -19.52 -3.07 1.83
CA THR A 12 -18.39 -2.14 1.74
C THR A 12 -17.92 -2.00 0.29
N PRO A 13 -17.84 -0.78 -0.27
CA PRO A 13 -17.37 -0.59 -1.64
C PRO A 13 -15.97 -1.20 -1.83
N SER A 14 -15.68 -1.75 -3.02
CA SER A 14 -14.33 -2.22 -3.37
C SER A 14 -13.31 -1.09 -3.25
N LEU A 15 -12.04 -1.40 -2.96
CA LEU A 15 -10.99 -0.39 -2.83
C LEU A 15 -10.87 0.47 -4.09
N ASN A 16 -10.93 -0.15 -5.27
CA ASN A 16 -10.85 0.56 -6.53
C ASN A 16 -12.11 1.40 -6.83
N ALA A 17 -13.26 1.10 -6.21
CA ALA A 17 -14.44 1.97 -6.29
C ALA A 17 -14.22 3.27 -5.50
N LEU A 18 -13.67 3.16 -4.28
CA LEU A 18 -13.31 4.32 -3.47
C LEU A 18 -12.27 5.21 -4.20
N PHE A 19 -11.33 4.60 -4.92
CA PHE A 19 -10.38 5.36 -5.74
C PHE A 19 -11.00 6.03 -6.96
N ARG A 20 -11.97 5.40 -7.62
CA ARG A 20 -12.72 6.06 -8.70
C ARG A 20 -13.49 7.28 -8.19
N GLU A 21 -14.06 7.19 -6.98
CA GLU A 21 -14.73 8.33 -6.34
C GLU A 21 -13.75 9.45 -5.99
N LEU A 22 -12.59 9.12 -5.41
CA LEU A 22 -11.52 10.09 -5.15
C LEU A 22 -11.01 10.76 -6.45
N ASP A 23 -10.84 10.00 -7.53
CA ASP A 23 -10.43 10.55 -8.83
C ASP A 23 -11.51 11.49 -9.42
N ALA A 24 -12.79 11.09 -9.31
CA ALA A 24 -13.91 11.91 -9.74
C ALA A 24 -14.01 13.21 -8.93
N GLU A 25 -13.79 13.17 -7.62
CA GLU A 25 -13.74 14.36 -6.79
C GLU A 25 -12.61 15.30 -7.22
N ARG A 26 -11.39 14.79 -7.40
CA ARG A 26 -10.24 15.58 -7.87
C ARG A 26 -10.51 16.26 -9.21
N ARG A 27 -11.17 15.58 -10.14
CA ARG A 27 -11.56 16.16 -11.44
C ARG A 27 -12.52 17.34 -11.30
N ARG A 28 -13.34 17.37 -10.23
CA ARG A 28 -14.25 18.48 -9.94
C ARG A 28 -13.58 19.61 -9.16
N THR A 29 -12.65 19.30 -8.26
CA THR A 29 -12.18 20.25 -7.23
C THR A 29 -10.75 20.76 -7.45
N TRP A 30 -9.91 20.04 -8.18
CA TRP A 30 -8.52 20.45 -8.39
C TRP A 30 -8.38 21.47 -9.52
N ALA A 31 -7.41 22.37 -9.38
CA ALA A 31 -6.97 23.21 -10.47
C ALA A 31 -6.51 22.33 -11.67
N PRO A 32 -6.84 22.69 -12.91
CA PRO A 32 -6.54 21.87 -14.09
C PRO A 32 -5.07 21.48 -14.21
N GLU A 33 -4.14 22.39 -13.90
CA GLU A 33 -2.70 22.13 -13.95
C GLU A 33 -2.27 21.08 -12.90
N ALA A 34 -2.71 21.22 -11.66
CA ALA A 34 -2.41 20.26 -10.60
C ALA A 34 -2.98 18.87 -10.90
N LEU A 35 -4.18 18.81 -11.50
CA LEU A 35 -4.78 17.57 -11.96
C LEU A 35 -3.98 16.94 -13.11
N ALA A 36 -3.56 17.74 -14.09
CA ALA A 36 -2.77 17.27 -15.22
C ALA A 36 -1.43 16.68 -14.77
N ILE A 37 -0.72 17.32 -13.85
CA ILE A 37 0.53 16.80 -13.26
C ILE A 37 0.30 15.41 -12.65
N ASN A 38 -0.75 15.27 -11.84
CA ASN A 38 -1.07 13.99 -11.21
C ASN A 38 -1.40 12.88 -12.22
N VAL A 39 -2.26 13.20 -13.20
CA VAL A 39 -2.72 12.24 -14.21
C VAL A 39 -1.58 11.83 -15.15
N ASN A 40 -0.73 12.77 -15.54
CA ASN A 40 0.37 12.54 -16.47
C ASN A 40 1.45 11.64 -15.86
N GLN A 41 1.86 11.89 -14.60
CA GLN A 41 2.79 11.00 -13.90
C GLN A 41 2.23 9.57 -13.85
N ARG A 42 0.96 9.39 -13.45
CA ARG A 42 0.32 8.06 -13.42
C ARG A 42 0.29 7.40 -14.80
N ALA A 43 -0.02 8.17 -15.84
CA ALA A 43 -0.02 7.65 -17.20
C ALA A 43 1.37 7.19 -17.65
N THR A 44 2.41 7.95 -17.32
CA THR A 44 3.81 7.56 -17.53
C THR A 44 4.15 6.27 -16.79
N LEU A 45 3.81 6.14 -15.51
CA LEU A 45 4.07 4.93 -14.75
C LEU A 45 3.34 3.70 -15.31
N ARG A 46 2.10 3.85 -15.77
CA ARG A 46 1.36 2.75 -16.43
C ARG A 46 2.03 2.32 -17.73
N ARG A 47 2.43 3.29 -18.57
CA ARG A 47 3.09 3.03 -19.85
C ARG A 47 4.41 2.28 -19.65
N ASP A 48 5.18 2.69 -18.64
CA ASP A 48 6.55 2.20 -18.42
C ASP A 48 6.62 1.04 -17.42
N HIS A 49 5.48 0.52 -16.94
CA HIS A 49 5.42 -0.48 -15.87
C HIS A 49 6.25 -1.74 -16.16
N GLY A 50 6.19 -2.24 -17.40
CA GLY A 50 6.93 -3.41 -17.86
C GLY A 50 8.32 -3.11 -18.42
N ALA A 51 8.78 -1.85 -18.38
CA ALA A 51 10.09 -1.47 -18.94
C ALA A 51 11.26 -1.89 -18.04
N SER A 52 11.01 -2.13 -16.75
CA SER A 52 12.02 -2.56 -15.78
C SER A 52 11.58 -3.84 -15.08
N PRO A 53 12.52 -4.76 -14.80
CA PRO A 53 12.25 -5.90 -13.94
C PRO A 53 11.75 -5.45 -12.58
N HIS A 54 10.77 -6.19 -12.06
CA HIS A 54 10.27 -6.08 -10.71
C HIS A 54 9.98 -7.48 -10.21
N VAL A 55 9.88 -7.63 -8.89
CA VAL A 55 9.59 -8.88 -8.19
C VAL A 55 8.45 -9.67 -8.85
N GLN A 56 8.66 -10.96 -9.06
CA GLN A 56 7.71 -11.90 -9.63
C GLN A 56 7.37 -13.03 -8.64
N ILE A 57 6.25 -13.70 -8.89
CA ILE A 57 5.90 -14.94 -8.19
C ILE A 57 7.00 -15.98 -8.43
N GLY A 58 7.45 -16.63 -7.36
CA GLY A 58 8.50 -17.63 -7.38
C GLY A 58 9.91 -17.09 -7.10
N ASP A 59 10.10 -15.76 -7.14
CA ASP A 59 11.37 -15.15 -6.74
C ASP A 59 11.67 -15.42 -5.27
N THR A 60 12.94 -15.63 -4.95
CA THR A 60 13.41 -15.64 -3.55
C THR A 60 13.95 -14.26 -3.23
N LEU A 61 13.37 -13.60 -2.23
CA LEU A 61 13.85 -12.30 -1.80
C LEU A 61 15.17 -12.41 -1.04
N GLU A 62 16.07 -11.48 -1.34
CA GLU A 62 17.26 -11.26 -0.53
C GLU A 62 16.86 -10.83 0.89
N PRO A 63 17.72 -11.09 1.90
CA PRO A 63 17.49 -10.57 3.24
C PRO A 63 17.30 -9.05 3.21
N ALA A 64 16.17 -8.58 3.73
CA ALA A 64 15.87 -7.16 3.89
C ALA A 64 15.67 -6.84 5.37
N THR A 65 16.09 -5.64 5.77
CA THR A 65 15.90 -5.12 7.12
C THR A 65 15.06 -3.86 7.07
N LEU A 66 13.84 -3.97 7.58
CA LEU A 66 12.95 -2.85 7.83
C LEU A 66 13.17 -2.34 9.26
N ARG A 67 12.55 -1.21 9.61
CA ARG A 67 12.57 -0.68 10.97
C ARG A 67 11.16 -0.60 11.55
N ASN A 68 11.02 -0.76 12.86
CA ASN A 68 9.79 -0.46 13.59
C ASN A 68 9.86 0.90 14.31
N ALA A 69 8.78 1.34 14.96
CA ALA A 69 8.69 2.63 15.64
C ALA A 69 9.75 2.90 16.73
N ALA A 70 10.33 1.84 17.31
CA ALA A 70 11.43 1.94 18.27
C ALA A 70 12.81 2.05 17.60
N GLY A 71 12.88 2.04 16.26
CA GLY A 71 14.14 2.01 15.49
C GLY A 71 14.76 0.61 15.43
N GLU A 72 14.08 -0.42 15.92
CA GLU A 72 14.58 -1.79 15.92
C GLU A 72 14.46 -2.40 14.52
N SER A 73 15.39 -3.29 14.21
CA SER A 73 15.40 -4.03 12.95
C SER A 73 14.30 -5.09 12.91
N VAL A 74 13.52 -5.12 11.83
CA VAL A 74 12.54 -6.17 11.53
C VAL A 74 12.96 -6.84 10.23
N SER A 75 13.29 -8.13 10.28
CA SER A 75 13.67 -8.92 9.09
C SER A 75 12.46 -9.57 8.43
N LEU A 76 12.59 -9.91 7.15
CA LEU A 76 11.57 -10.73 6.47
C LEU A 76 11.33 -12.06 7.20
N ASP A 77 12.40 -12.72 7.64
CA ASP A 77 12.33 -13.98 8.38
C ASP A 77 11.50 -13.86 9.66
N SER A 78 11.61 -12.74 10.38
CA SER A 78 10.81 -12.49 11.58
C SER A 78 9.32 -12.26 11.26
N LEU A 79 9.00 -11.67 10.11
CA LEU A 79 7.60 -11.51 9.67
C LEU A 79 6.97 -12.86 9.30
N THR A 80 7.79 -13.80 8.81
CA THR A 80 7.35 -15.11 8.33
C THR A 80 7.57 -16.26 9.31
N GLU A 81 7.91 -15.98 10.57
CA GLU A 81 8.25 -17.01 11.56
C GLU A 81 7.11 -18.03 11.76
N LYS A 82 5.86 -17.56 11.69
CA LYS A 82 4.65 -18.37 11.93
C LYS A 82 3.96 -18.87 10.66
N GLY A 83 4.52 -18.60 9.49
CA GLY A 83 3.90 -18.90 8.20
C GLY A 83 4.09 -17.77 7.19
N PRO A 84 3.28 -17.71 6.13
CA PRO A 84 3.40 -16.63 5.17
C PRO A 84 3.07 -15.26 5.79
N ALA A 85 3.61 -14.21 5.20
CA ALA A 85 3.35 -12.82 5.58
C ALA A 85 2.88 -12.01 4.37
N VAL A 86 1.94 -11.11 4.60
CA VAL A 86 1.48 -10.10 3.63
C VAL A 86 2.25 -8.80 3.89
N ILE A 87 2.85 -8.25 2.84
CA ILE A 87 3.55 -6.97 2.88
C ILE A 87 2.86 -6.01 1.93
N VAL A 88 2.40 -4.87 2.45
CA VAL A 88 1.76 -3.80 1.68
C VAL A 88 2.71 -2.62 1.59
N LEU A 89 3.31 -2.39 0.42
CA LEU A 89 4.08 -1.17 0.17
C LEU A 89 3.13 -0.02 -0.14
N PHE A 90 3.34 1.14 0.50
CA PHE A 90 2.56 2.35 0.27
C PHE A 90 3.46 3.58 0.15
N ARG A 91 2.94 4.62 -0.50
CA ARG A 91 3.73 5.80 -0.89
C ARG A 91 4.20 6.62 0.31
N PHE A 92 3.25 7.26 1.00
CA PHE A 92 3.52 8.14 2.14
C PHE A 92 2.24 8.42 2.94
N ALA A 93 2.42 8.86 4.18
CA ALA A 93 1.43 9.02 5.24
C ALA A 93 0.32 10.02 4.91
N THR A 94 0.65 11.12 4.22
CA THR A 94 -0.34 12.14 3.81
C THR A 94 -0.91 11.90 2.41
N CYS A 95 -0.59 10.78 1.76
CA CYS A 95 -1.12 10.44 0.44
C CYS A 95 -2.62 10.09 0.56
N PRO A 96 -3.54 10.81 -0.13
CA PRO A 96 -4.97 10.54 0.03
C PRO A 96 -5.36 9.10 -0.36
N ALA A 97 -4.73 8.52 -1.38
CA ALA A 97 -4.97 7.13 -1.76
C ALA A 97 -4.49 6.13 -0.68
N CYS A 98 -3.39 6.43 0.03
CA CYS A 98 -2.92 5.57 1.12
C CYS A 98 -3.82 5.69 2.36
N ASN A 99 -4.38 6.87 2.62
CA ASN A 99 -5.36 7.13 3.68
C ASN A 99 -6.72 6.47 3.41
N ILE A 100 -6.97 5.97 2.20
CA ILE A 100 -8.11 5.09 1.88
C ILE A 100 -7.67 3.61 1.99
N ALA A 101 -6.53 3.25 1.38
CA ALA A 101 -6.10 1.86 1.29
C ALA A 101 -5.79 1.18 2.63
N LEU A 102 -5.05 1.85 3.52
CA LEU A 102 -4.65 1.24 4.78
C LEU A 102 -5.83 0.96 5.72
N PRO A 103 -6.76 1.90 5.98
CA PRO A 103 -7.97 1.56 6.74
C PRO A 103 -8.86 0.55 6.01
N TYR A 104 -8.92 0.57 4.67
CA TYR A 104 -9.63 -0.48 3.92
C TYR A 104 -9.07 -1.88 4.20
N TYR A 105 -7.74 -2.06 4.20
CA TYR A 105 -7.13 -3.33 4.55
C TYR A 105 -7.26 -3.66 6.05
N ARG A 106 -7.22 -2.67 6.94
CA ARG A 106 -7.57 -2.87 8.37
C ARG A 106 -8.96 -3.49 8.51
N ASP A 107 -9.94 -2.96 7.78
CA ASP A 107 -11.33 -3.38 7.96
C ASP A 107 -11.64 -4.69 7.23
N THR A 108 -11.11 -4.88 6.04
CA THR A 108 -11.54 -5.98 5.15
C THR A 108 -10.55 -7.16 5.10
N LEU A 109 -9.25 -6.90 5.26
CA LEU A 109 -8.19 -7.90 5.09
C LEU A 109 -7.71 -8.44 6.44
N TRP A 110 -7.33 -7.54 7.35
CA TRP A 110 -6.72 -7.89 8.62
C TRP A 110 -7.48 -8.91 9.47
N PRO A 111 -8.83 -8.84 9.63
CA PRO A 111 -9.54 -9.81 10.48
C PRO A 111 -9.37 -11.25 10.02
N SER A 112 -9.29 -11.47 8.70
CA SER A 112 -9.10 -12.81 8.11
C SER A 112 -7.65 -13.27 8.24
N LEU A 113 -6.68 -12.37 8.05
CA LEU A 113 -5.27 -12.69 8.24
C LEU A 113 -4.96 -13.01 9.70
N GLN A 114 -5.48 -12.21 10.63
CA GLN A 114 -5.32 -12.42 12.07
C GLN A 114 -5.91 -13.77 12.51
N ALA A 115 -7.12 -14.11 12.05
CA ALA A 115 -7.75 -15.39 12.36
C ALA A 115 -6.95 -16.60 11.82
N ALA A 116 -6.28 -16.42 10.68
CA ALA A 116 -5.42 -17.43 10.06
C ALA A 116 -3.97 -17.43 10.59
N GLY A 117 -3.61 -16.51 11.50
CA GLY A 117 -2.23 -16.37 11.99
C GLY A 117 -1.23 -15.83 10.95
N VAL A 118 -1.72 -15.22 9.86
CA VAL A 118 -0.91 -14.62 8.79
C VAL A 118 -0.52 -13.20 9.19
N ALA A 119 0.78 -12.90 9.18
CA ALA A 119 1.27 -11.56 9.49
C ALA A 119 0.90 -10.57 8.36
N LEU A 120 0.63 -9.32 8.73
CA LEU A 120 0.49 -8.20 7.80
C LEU A 120 1.44 -7.09 8.24
N ALA A 121 2.16 -6.48 7.31
CA ALA A 121 2.96 -5.28 7.56
C ALA A 121 2.75 -4.24 6.45
N ALA A 122 2.57 -2.98 6.82
CA ALA A 122 2.60 -1.87 5.87
C ALA A 122 4.01 -1.26 5.84
N VAL A 123 4.54 -0.98 4.66
CA VAL A 123 5.93 -0.55 4.48
C VAL A 123 6.01 0.70 3.62
N SER A 124 6.79 1.67 4.08
CA SER A 124 7.05 2.93 3.37
C SER A 124 8.42 3.47 3.77
N PRO A 125 9.13 4.23 2.91
CA PRO A 125 10.45 4.72 3.27
C PRO A 125 10.45 5.88 4.26
N GLN A 126 9.28 6.36 4.67
CA GLN A 126 9.19 7.55 5.50
C GLN A 126 9.77 7.33 6.92
N PRO A 127 10.22 8.42 7.57
CA PRO A 127 10.65 8.39 8.97
C PRO A 127 9.46 8.17 9.93
N PHE A 128 9.75 7.69 11.14
CA PHE A 128 8.73 7.27 12.10
C PHE A 128 7.72 8.31 12.56
N PRO A 129 8.01 9.61 12.69
CA PRO A 129 6.97 10.58 13.01
C PRO A 129 5.80 10.48 12.01
N ALA A 130 6.09 10.47 10.71
CA ALA A 130 5.04 10.36 9.67
C ALA A 130 4.36 8.98 9.65
N LEU A 131 5.11 7.89 9.82
CA LEU A 131 4.54 6.54 9.86
C LEU A 131 3.66 6.30 11.09
N ASN A 132 4.05 6.87 12.23
CA ASN A 132 3.27 6.81 13.46
C ASN A 132 1.96 7.61 13.33
N ASP A 133 2.00 8.77 12.67
CA ASP A 133 0.82 9.60 12.43
C ASP A 133 -0.24 8.83 11.65
N ILE A 134 0.12 8.20 10.51
CA ILE A 134 -0.85 7.40 9.73
C ILE A 134 -1.30 6.15 10.48
N ALA A 135 -0.41 5.47 11.21
CA ALA A 135 -0.76 4.30 12.00
C ALA A 135 -1.81 4.63 13.08
N THR A 136 -1.60 5.73 13.79
CA THR A 136 -2.48 6.18 14.88
C THR A 136 -3.78 6.75 14.33
N ALA A 137 -3.72 7.60 13.30
CA ALA A 137 -4.90 8.21 12.68
C ALA A 137 -5.92 7.17 12.17
N HIS A 138 -5.43 6.01 11.70
CA HIS A 138 -6.27 4.93 11.20
C HIS A 138 -6.34 3.72 12.13
N ALA A 139 -5.85 3.82 13.37
CA ALA A 139 -5.84 2.71 14.34
C ALA A 139 -5.39 1.37 13.73
N LEU A 140 -4.28 1.39 12.98
CA LEU A 140 -3.81 0.22 12.24
C LEU A 140 -3.32 -0.86 13.23
N PRO A 141 -3.91 -2.07 13.22
CA PRO A 141 -3.61 -3.14 14.17
C PRO A 141 -2.38 -3.98 13.78
N PHE A 142 -1.74 -3.62 12.67
CA PHE A 142 -0.56 -4.25 12.13
C PHE A 142 0.60 -3.26 12.07
N PRO A 143 1.86 -3.73 12.13
CA PRO A 143 3.02 -2.85 12.11
C PRO A 143 3.09 -2.00 10.83
N VAL A 144 3.41 -0.72 11.01
CA VAL A 144 3.83 0.20 9.94
C VAL A 144 5.33 0.37 10.06
N LEU A 145 6.06 -0.18 9.09
CA LEU A 145 7.51 -0.29 9.09
C LEU A 145 8.14 0.72 8.13
N SER A 146 9.29 1.25 8.54
CA SER A 146 10.12 2.08 7.68
C SER A 146 11.01 1.21 6.80
N ASP A 147 11.16 1.59 5.53
CA ASP A 147 12.15 1.07 4.56
C ASP A 147 13.26 2.11 4.34
N PRO A 148 14.31 2.15 5.19
CA PRO A 148 15.33 3.17 5.11
C PRO A 148 16.00 3.18 3.73
N GLN A 149 16.20 4.37 3.17
CA GLN A 149 16.84 4.57 1.86
C GLN A 149 16.10 3.92 0.68
N LEU A 150 14.81 3.58 0.85
CA LEU A 150 14.03 2.82 -0.13
C LEU A 150 14.68 1.47 -0.49
N ALA A 151 15.51 0.90 0.38
CA ALA A 151 16.37 -0.23 0.04
C ALA A 151 15.55 -1.46 -0.39
N PHE A 152 14.51 -1.79 0.37
CA PHE A 152 13.61 -2.90 0.07
C PHE A 152 12.79 -2.61 -1.20
N GLY A 153 12.18 -1.42 -1.30
CA GLY A 153 11.43 -1.04 -2.50
C GLY A 153 12.26 -1.08 -3.79
N ARG A 154 13.53 -0.65 -3.74
CA ARG A 154 14.46 -0.69 -4.86
C ARG A 154 14.88 -2.11 -5.22
N ALA A 155 15.17 -2.95 -4.21
CA ALA A 155 15.50 -4.35 -4.43
C ALA A 155 14.36 -5.12 -5.13
N LEU A 156 13.11 -4.74 -4.87
CA LEU A 156 11.93 -5.31 -5.53
C LEU A 156 11.67 -4.72 -6.94
N GLY A 157 12.38 -3.67 -7.35
CA GLY A 157 12.10 -2.96 -8.61
C GLY A 157 10.77 -2.19 -8.61
N VAL A 158 10.22 -1.87 -7.44
CA VAL A 158 8.88 -1.27 -7.31
C VAL A 158 8.92 0.22 -7.00
N THR A 159 10.05 0.90 -7.11
CA THR A 159 10.10 2.36 -6.94
C THR A 159 9.89 3.11 -8.26
N TYR A 160 9.63 4.41 -8.15
CA TYR A 160 9.58 5.33 -9.28
C TYR A 160 10.05 6.73 -8.88
N GLN A 161 10.61 7.45 -9.82
CA GLN A 161 11.01 8.85 -9.65
C GLN A 161 9.88 9.80 -10.02
N PHE A 162 9.83 10.94 -9.33
CA PHE A 162 8.96 12.05 -9.75
C PHE A 162 9.43 12.53 -11.13
N ASP A 163 8.47 12.77 -12.02
CA ASP A 163 8.71 13.58 -13.21
C ASP A 163 8.98 15.04 -12.80
N ASP A 164 9.57 15.80 -13.72
CA ASP A 164 10.00 17.17 -13.43
C ASP A 164 8.85 18.06 -12.95
N ALA A 165 7.65 17.87 -13.52
CA ALA A 165 6.46 18.64 -13.15
C ALA A 165 5.98 18.28 -11.73
N SER A 166 5.97 17.00 -11.37
CA SER A 166 5.61 16.53 -10.04
C SER A 166 6.62 16.98 -8.99
N ARG A 167 7.92 16.97 -9.33
CA ARG A 167 8.98 17.49 -8.47
C ARG A 167 8.79 18.99 -8.22
N ALA A 168 8.69 19.78 -9.29
CA ALA A 168 8.49 21.23 -9.18
C ALA A 168 7.22 21.60 -8.40
N ALA A 169 6.13 20.86 -8.59
CA ALA A 169 4.89 21.08 -7.86
C ALA A 169 4.99 20.71 -6.37
N ALA A 170 5.82 19.73 -6.00
CA ALA A 170 6.10 19.40 -4.60
C ALA A 170 6.98 20.48 -3.95
N GLU A 171 8.03 20.91 -4.63
CA GLU A 171 8.96 21.96 -4.19
C GLU A 171 8.24 23.31 -4.02
N ALA A 172 7.35 23.69 -4.93
CA ALA A 172 6.54 24.90 -4.84
C ALA A 172 5.61 24.93 -3.60
N LYS A 173 5.30 23.75 -3.04
CA LYS A 173 4.53 23.61 -1.79
C LYS A 173 5.44 23.51 -0.56
N GLY A 174 6.74 23.70 -0.71
CA GLY A 174 7.74 23.58 0.35
C GLY A 174 8.16 22.15 0.66
N GLY A 175 7.76 21.17 -0.16
CA GLY A 175 8.17 19.77 0.02
C GLY A 175 9.64 19.56 -0.30
N THR A 176 10.31 18.72 0.49
CA THR A 176 11.68 18.25 0.21
C THR A 176 11.70 16.72 0.22
N PRO A 177 12.60 16.08 -0.55
CA PRO A 177 12.70 14.63 -0.55
C PRO A 177 13.19 14.12 0.82
N HIS A 178 14.05 14.88 1.50
CA HIS A 178 14.50 14.55 2.86
C HIS A 178 13.36 14.51 3.86
N ALA A 179 12.48 15.53 3.86
CA ALA A 179 11.32 15.53 4.75
C ALA A 179 10.33 14.42 4.39
N LEU A 180 10.23 14.07 3.10
CA LEU A 180 9.35 13.02 2.63
C LEU A 180 9.84 11.63 3.06
N ASN A 181 11.10 11.27 2.78
CA ASN A 181 11.64 9.91 2.85
C ASN A 181 12.84 9.74 3.79
N GLY A 182 13.35 10.81 4.42
CA GLY A 182 14.61 10.78 5.17
C GLY A 182 15.86 10.66 4.28
N VAL A 183 15.72 10.82 2.97
CA VAL A 183 16.82 10.77 1.97
C VAL A 183 16.62 11.80 0.87
N ASP A 184 17.70 12.30 0.30
CA ASP A 184 17.68 13.38 -0.70
C ASP A 184 17.39 12.90 -2.14
N VAL A 185 16.38 12.06 -2.30
CA VAL A 185 15.92 11.54 -3.60
C VAL A 185 14.41 11.67 -3.77
N TRP A 186 13.98 12.22 -4.91
CA TRP A 186 12.58 12.33 -5.30
C TRP A 186 12.06 11.01 -5.87
N GLU A 187 11.92 10.04 -4.98
CA GLU A 187 11.54 8.66 -5.29
C GLU A 187 10.45 8.18 -4.33
N LEU A 188 9.54 7.35 -4.81
CA LEU A 188 8.50 6.72 -3.98
C LEU A 188 8.29 5.27 -4.41
N PRO A 189 7.83 4.39 -3.50
CA PRO A 189 7.35 3.08 -3.91
C PRO A 189 6.05 3.21 -4.71
N LYS A 190 5.93 2.44 -5.78
CA LYS A 190 4.64 2.04 -6.35
C LYS A 190 3.91 1.24 -5.26
N PRO A 191 2.59 1.44 -5.07
CA PRO A 191 1.84 0.56 -4.19
C PRO A 191 1.99 -0.88 -4.65
N ALA A 192 2.22 -1.79 -3.72
CA ALA A 192 2.36 -3.20 -4.05
C ALA A 192 1.88 -4.06 -2.89
N VAL A 193 1.42 -5.26 -3.22
CA VAL A 193 1.14 -6.31 -2.25
C VAL A 193 2.00 -7.52 -2.59
N LEU A 194 2.76 -7.97 -1.60
CA LEU A 194 3.52 -9.22 -1.66
C LEU A 194 2.99 -10.20 -0.62
N ILE A 195 3.00 -11.47 -0.97
CA ILE A 195 2.88 -12.56 0.00
C ILE A 195 4.17 -13.35 -0.06
N ILE A 196 4.85 -13.48 1.07
CA ILE A 196 6.13 -14.18 1.17
C ILE A 196 6.01 -15.37 2.11
N SER A 197 6.67 -16.47 1.78
CA SER A 197 6.81 -17.66 2.62
C SER A 197 8.00 -17.55 3.60
N PRO A 198 8.12 -18.47 4.58
CA PRO A 198 9.27 -18.53 5.49
C PRO A 198 10.65 -18.69 4.83
N ASP A 199 10.72 -19.25 3.62
CA ASP A 199 11.95 -19.31 2.82
C ASP A 199 12.13 -18.09 1.89
N ARG A 200 11.44 -16.97 2.20
CA ARG A 200 11.42 -15.70 1.46
C ARG A 200 10.98 -15.81 0.00
N LYS A 201 10.29 -16.90 -0.38
CA LYS A 201 9.72 -17.01 -1.72
C LYS A 201 8.46 -16.19 -1.84
N VAL A 202 8.33 -15.52 -2.98
CA VAL A 202 7.16 -14.72 -3.32
C VAL A 202 6.05 -15.66 -3.80
N LEU A 203 5.01 -15.81 -2.99
CA LEU A 203 3.81 -16.60 -3.30
C LEU A 203 2.80 -15.81 -4.12
N PHE A 204 2.82 -14.48 -3.97
CA PHE A 204 1.97 -13.55 -4.70
C PHE A 204 2.71 -12.21 -4.81
N ALA A 205 2.59 -11.57 -5.96
CA ALA A 205 3.04 -10.20 -6.17
C ALA A 205 2.04 -9.47 -7.07
N ASP A 206 1.62 -8.29 -6.63
CA ASP A 206 0.90 -7.33 -7.45
C ASP A 206 1.52 -5.95 -7.21
N VAL A 207 2.08 -5.37 -8.27
CA VAL A 207 2.76 -4.07 -8.25
C VAL A 207 1.92 -3.11 -9.07
N SER A 208 1.30 -2.13 -8.42
CA SER A 208 0.37 -1.22 -9.08
C SER A 208 1.08 0.01 -9.64
N PRO A 209 1.24 0.15 -10.97
CA PRO A 209 1.88 1.33 -11.54
C PRO A 209 1.05 2.62 -11.38
N ASP A 210 -0.28 2.49 -11.36
CA ASP A 210 -1.17 3.57 -10.98
C ASP A 210 -1.49 3.48 -9.50
N TRP A 211 -1.09 4.46 -8.70
CA TRP A 211 -1.36 4.43 -7.26
C TRP A 211 -2.83 4.60 -6.87
N MET A 212 -3.71 4.85 -7.85
CA MET A 212 -5.18 4.88 -7.76
C MET A 212 -5.83 3.56 -8.21
N GLU A 213 -5.05 2.54 -8.49
CA GLU A 213 -5.50 1.16 -8.70
C GLU A 213 -4.69 0.27 -7.78
N ARG A 214 -5.32 -0.60 -6.98
CA ARG A 214 -4.60 -1.47 -6.03
C ARG A 214 -5.27 -2.82 -5.88
N THR A 215 -4.51 -3.78 -5.39
CA THR A 215 -4.95 -5.14 -5.11
C THR A 215 -6.18 -5.15 -4.20
N GLU A 216 -7.25 -5.82 -4.60
CA GLU A 216 -8.43 -6.00 -3.74
C GLU A 216 -8.16 -7.05 -2.66
N THR A 217 -8.77 -6.87 -1.48
CA THR A 217 -8.71 -7.84 -0.38
C THR A 217 -9.05 -9.26 -0.83
N SER A 218 -10.05 -9.41 -1.69
CA SER A 218 -10.47 -10.72 -2.20
C SER A 218 -9.37 -11.43 -3.00
N ALA A 219 -8.54 -10.70 -3.73
CA ALA A 219 -7.41 -11.27 -4.46
C ALA A 219 -6.32 -11.76 -3.51
N ILE A 220 -6.01 -10.98 -2.46
CA ILE A 220 -5.01 -11.33 -1.44
C ILE A 220 -5.47 -12.58 -0.67
N LEU A 221 -6.72 -12.61 -0.20
CA LEU A 221 -7.27 -13.77 0.51
C LEU A 221 -7.31 -15.02 -0.38
N LYS A 222 -7.71 -14.87 -1.65
CA LYS A 222 -7.70 -15.98 -2.62
C LYS A 222 -6.29 -16.54 -2.80
N ALA A 223 -5.26 -15.69 -2.89
CA ALA A 223 -3.87 -16.13 -3.00
C ALA A 223 -3.38 -16.92 -1.77
N LEU A 224 -3.98 -16.69 -0.60
CA LEU A 224 -3.72 -17.44 0.64
C LEU A 224 -4.65 -18.66 0.82
N GLY A 225 -5.63 -18.86 -0.06
CA GLY A 225 -6.66 -19.88 0.13
C GLY A 225 -7.61 -19.58 1.31
N LEU A 226 -7.75 -18.31 1.69
CA LEU A 226 -8.60 -17.86 2.79
C LEU A 226 -9.93 -17.30 2.28
N THR A 227 -10.96 -17.37 3.14
CA THR A 227 -12.25 -16.69 2.94
C THR A 227 -12.36 -15.48 3.87
N PRO A 228 -13.09 -14.42 3.50
CA PRO A 228 -13.33 -13.29 4.38
C PRO A 228 -13.99 -13.74 5.70
N THR A 229 -13.45 -13.31 6.84
CA THR A 229 -14.13 -13.44 8.13
C THR A 229 -15.34 -12.51 8.14
N GLU A 230 -16.52 -13.03 8.48
CA GLU A 230 -17.70 -12.18 8.70
C GLU A 230 -17.45 -11.28 9.93
N ILE A 231 -17.44 -9.97 9.72
CA ILE A 231 -17.40 -9.01 10.84
C ILE A 231 -18.78 -9.00 11.47
N SER A 232 -19.00 -9.86 12.46
CA SER A 232 -20.16 -9.76 13.34
C SER A 232 -20.05 -8.45 14.10
N HIS A 233 -20.83 -7.44 13.69
CA HIS A 233 -21.05 -6.26 14.49
C HIS A 233 -21.92 -6.70 15.67
N ALA A 234 -21.28 -7.12 16.76
CA ALA A 234 -21.97 -7.26 18.03
C ALA A 234 -22.45 -5.85 18.43
N ALA A 235 -23.77 -5.74 18.61
CA ALA A 235 -24.51 -4.53 18.94
C ALA A 235 -24.11 -3.92 20.29
#